data_AF-K0T425-F1
#
_entry.id   AF-K0T425-F1
#
_cell.length_a   1.000
_cell.length_b   1.000
_cell.length_c   1.000
_cell.angle_alpha   90.00
_cell.angle_beta   90.00
_cell.angle_gamma   90.00
#
_symmetry.space_group_name_H-M   'P 1'
#
loop_
_entity.id
_entity.type
_entity.pdbx_description
1 polymer ?
#
loop_
_entity_poly.entity_id
_entity_poly.type
_entity_poly.pdbx_seq_one_letter_code
_entity_poly.pdbx_strand_id
1 'polypeptide(L)'
;MRGYKTFDSGADPKGLSRVVSKVRELNASSPRPLPPSLADDALDSLASVLAATSRYHSSSVPDAGLEAVRRMVSDWDAASAFPALDLARIAVLHPDASSSGRRGYWDDVLSSAMGLCESLGPGGCRSEVAVPMLTMRLVANSYRGGPGSSSSAGAAAERALGCVALCSESSNRNVRLGAATALLNATSHMASSGQTGGTAAAAAAAGRAVEVAASMLRSGR
;
A
#
# COMPACT_ATOMS: atom_id res chain seq x y z
N MET A 1 -4.98 -10.50 -19.08
CA MET A 1 -3.96 -9.43 -19.16
C MET A 1 -2.67 -9.98 -18.56
N ARG A 2 -1.50 -9.87 -19.24
CA ARG A 2 -0.23 -10.28 -18.63
C ARG A 2 0.37 -9.10 -17.86
N GLY A 3 0.44 -9.23 -16.53
CA GLY A 3 1.09 -8.28 -15.63
C GLY A 3 0.12 -7.44 -14.78
N TYR A 4 0.51 -7.21 -13.52
CA TYR A 4 -0.18 -6.32 -12.58
C TYR A 4 0.05 -4.85 -12.93
N LYS A 5 -0.94 -4.00 -12.66
CA LYS A 5 -0.84 -2.54 -12.83
C LYS A 5 -0.25 -1.89 -11.57
N THR A 6 0.53 -0.82 -11.73
CA THR A 6 1.27 -0.20 -10.63
C THR A 6 1.15 1.32 -10.59
N PHE A 7 1.51 1.88 -9.43
CA PHE A 7 1.68 3.29 -9.16
C PHE A 7 3.13 3.54 -8.71
N ASP A 8 4.02 3.69 -9.67
CA ASP A 8 5.47 3.87 -9.49
C ASP A 8 5.93 5.35 -9.56
N SER A 9 5.03 6.26 -9.93
CA SER A 9 5.33 7.69 -9.97
C SER A 9 5.71 8.24 -8.59
N GLY A 10 6.65 9.19 -8.58
CA GLY A 10 7.17 9.82 -7.37
C GLY A 10 8.39 9.12 -6.74
N ALA A 11 8.90 8.05 -7.35
CA ALA A 11 10.16 7.42 -6.97
C ALA A 11 11.41 8.20 -7.41
N ASP A 12 11.28 9.42 -7.94
CA ASP A 12 12.42 10.26 -8.28
C ASP A 12 12.99 10.97 -7.03
N PRO A 13 14.26 11.41 -7.03
CA PRO A 13 14.88 12.05 -5.87
C PRO A 13 14.10 13.24 -5.31
N LYS A 14 13.48 14.05 -6.18
CA LYS A 14 12.71 15.23 -5.77
C LYS A 14 11.38 14.84 -5.14
N GLY A 15 10.70 13.82 -5.69
CA GLY A 15 9.51 13.21 -5.09
C GLY A 15 9.79 12.69 -3.69
N LEU A 16 10.78 11.82 -3.54
CA LEU A 16 11.12 11.21 -2.26
C LEU A 16 11.62 12.21 -1.21
N SER A 17 12.41 13.21 -1.60
CA SER A 17 12.84 14.29 -0.69
C SER A 17 11.65 15.07 -0.11
N ARG A 18 10.60 15.31 -0.91
CA ARG A 18 9.37 15.97 -0.42
C ARG A 18 8.61 15.09 0.57
N VAL A 19 8.55 13.79 0.31
CA VAL A 19 7.89 12.84 1.22
C VAL A 19 8.64 12.78 2.55
N VAL A 20 9.96 12.65 2.55
CA VAL A 20 10.78 12.65 3.78
C VAL A 20 10.67 13.99 4.53
N SER A 21 10.65 15.12 3.82
CA SER A 21 10.44 16.43 4.45
C SER A 21 9.09 16.51 5.15
N LYS A 22 8.03 15.95 4.53
CA LYS A 22 6.70 15.90 5.15
C LYS A 22 6.66 14.94 6.35
N VAL A 23 7.39 13.81 6.30
CA VAL A 23 7.55 12.94 7.47
C VAL A 23 8.13 13.73 8.64
N ARG A 24 9.22 14.47 8.44
CA ARG A 24 9.88 15.26 9.49
C ARG A 24 8.95 16.32 10.09
N GLU A 25 8.19 17.02 9.23
CA GLU A 25 7.19 18.00 9.65
C GLU A 25 6.14 17.38 10.58
N LEU A 26 5.55 16.25 10.20
CA LEU A 26 4.53 15.57 10.99
C LEU A 26 5.11 14.86 12.22
N ASN A 27 6.36 14.42 12.16
CA ASN A 27 7.05 13.79 13.27
C ASN A 27 7.23 14.77 14.44
N ALA A 28 7.50 16.05 14.15
CA ALA A 28 7.73 17.07 15.16
C ALA A 28 6.51 17.36 16.06
N SER A 29 5.29 17.09 15.56
CA SER A 29 4.04 17.26 16.29
C SER A 29 3.34 15.94 16.63
N SER A 30 3.94 14.80 16.29
CA SER A 30 3.34 13.50 16.53
C SER A 30 3.32 13.16 18.02
N PRO A 31 2.21 12.60 18.55
CA PRO A 31 2.19 12.06 19.91
C PRO A 31 3.07 10.80 20.05
N ARG A 32 3.47 10.20 18.93
CA ARG A 32 4.34 9.02 18.85
C ARG A 32 5.46 9.28 17.82
N PRO A 33 6.41 10.17 18.15
CA PRO A 33 7.46 10.55 17.22
C PRO A 33 8.44 9.39 17.01
N LEU A 34 8.93 9.25 15.78
CA LEU A 34 10.12 8.50 15.46
C LEU A 34 11.33 9.13 16.15
N PRO A 35 12.26 8.31 16.67
CA PRO A 35 13.56 8.81 17.12
C PRO A 35 14.38 9.40 15.96
N PRO A 36 15.30 10.34 16.21
CA PRO A 36 16.09 10.98 15.15
C PRO A 36 16.82 10.00 14.23
N SER A 37 17.35 8.90 14.76
CA SER A 37 18.02 7.86 13.96
C SER A 37 17.12 7.23 12.89
N LEU A 38 15.80 7.19 13.13
CA LEU A 38 14.81 6.73 12.15
C LEU A 38 14.28 7.88 11.29
N ALA A 39 14.00 9.03 11.89
CA ALA A 39 13.39 10.18 11.20
C ALA A 39 14.34 10.83 10.18
N ASP A 40 15.65 10.76 10.41
CA ASP A 40 16.66 11.42 9.59
C ASP A 40 17.46 10.42 8.76
N ASP A 41 18.47 9.77 9.36
CA ASP A 41 19.46 8.97 8.64
C ASP A 41 18.84 7.78 7.91
N ALA A 42 17.94 7.05 8.58
CA ALA A 42 17.32 5.85 8.01
C ALA A 42 16.39 6.17 6.84
N LEU A 43 15.61 7.26 6.93
CA LEU A 43 14.69 7.67 5.88
C LEU A 43 15.42 8.30 4.69
N ASP A 44 16.48 9.07 4.91
CA ASP A 44 17.32 9.57 3.81
C ASP A 44 18.01 8.41 3.08
N SER A 45 18.52 7.43 3.82
CA SER A 45 19.11 6.22 3.24
C SER A 45 18.09 5.42 2.42
N LEU A 46 16.89 5.21 2.97
CA LEU A 46 15.79 4.55 2.25
C LEU A 46 15.43 5.32 0.98
N ALA A 47 15.21 6.62 1.07
CA ALA A 47 14.87 7.47 -0.07
C ALA A 47 15.95 7.41 -1.15
N SER A 48 17.23 7.41 -0.78
CA SER A 48 18.33 7.29 -1.74
C SER A 48 18.30 5.94 -2.48
N VAL A 49 18.01 4.84 -1.78
CA VAL A 49 17.90 3.50 -2.41
C VAL A 49 16.70 3.43 -3.34
N LEU A 50 15.53 3.93 -2.91
CA LEU A 50 14.31 3.95 -3.72
C LEU A 50 14.43 4.87 -4.94
N ALA A 51 15.21 5.94 -4.84
CA ALA A 51 15.46 6.84 -5.97
C ALA A 51 16.32 6.19 -7.07
N ALA A 52 17.16 5.22 -6.71
CA ALA A 52 18.09 4.55 -7.61
C ALA A 52 17.43 3.38 -8.37
N THR A 53 16.33 3.64 -9.08
CA THR A 53 15.50 2.62 -9.74
C THR A 53 16.26 1.73 -10.74
N SER A 54 17.29 2.25 -11.39
CA SER A 54 18.18 1.47 -12.29
C SER A 54 19.07 0.46 -11.57
N ARG A 55 19.17 0.52 -10.23
CA ARG A 55 20.02 -0.33 -9.38
C ARG A 55 19.24 -1.26 -8.47
N TYR A 56 17.91 -1.35 -8.61
CA TYR A 56 17.05 -2.17 -7.75
C TYR A 56 17.48 -3.65 -7.63
N HIS A 57 18.18 -4.18 -8.63
CA HIS A 57 18.67 -5.56 -8.64
C HIS A 57 20.05 -5.74 -7.97
N SER A 58 20.71 -4.66 -7.57
CA SER A 58 22.03 -4.69 -6.93
C SER A 58 22.12 -3.88 -5.63
N SER A 59 21.07 -3.15 -5.25
CA SER A 59 20.93 -2.50 -3.94
C SER A 59 20.12 -3.35 -2.96
N SER A 60 20.41 -3.18 -1.67
CA SER A 60 19.59 -3.70 -0.57
C SER A 60 18.87 -2.55 0.12
N VAL A 61 17.64 -2.81 0.58
CA VAL A 61 16.86 -1.80 1.30
C VAL A 61 17.23 -1.86 2.79
N PRO A 62 17.61 -0.74 3.41
CA PRO A 62 17.99 -0.74 4.82
C PRO A 62 16.82 -1.09 5.74
N ASP A 63 17.04 -2.01 6.69
CA ASP A 63 16.01 -2.45 7.63
C ASP A 63 15.51 -1.31 8.52
N ALA A 64 16.40 -0.40 8.95
CA ALA A 64 16.02 0.77 9.74
C ALA A 64 15.03 1.68 8.99
N GLY A 65 15.20 1.84 7.67
CA GLY A 65 14.28 2.63 6.86
C GLY A 65 12.90 1.98 6.76
N LEU A 66 12.85 0.66 6.58
CA LEU A 66 11.59 -0.09 6.58
C LEU A 66 10.92 -0.06 7.96
N GLU A 67 11.68 -0.19 9.04
CA GLU A 67 11.15 -0.08 10.40
C GLU A 67 10.54 1.31 10.66
N ALA A 68 11.17 2.38 10.18
CA ALA A 68 10.59 3.72 10.25
C ALA A 68 9.22 3.77 9.56
N VAL A 69 9.11 3.22 8.35
CA VAL A 69 7.84 3.15 7.60
C VAL A 69 6.80 2.33 8.36
N ARG A 70 7.15 1.13 8.85
CA ARG A 70 6.24 0.27 9.62
C ARG A 70 5.66 0.95 10.85
N ARG A 71 6.52 1.63 11.62
CA ARG A 71 6.10 2.38 12.81
C ARG A 71 5.17 3.51 12.47
N MET A 72 5.47 4.30 11.44
CA MET A 72 4.56 5.37 11.03
C MET A 72 3.21 4.83 10.56
N VAL A 73 3.17 3.76 9.75
CA VAL A 73 1.89 3.19 9.30
C VAL A 73 1.08 2.58 10.45
N SER A 74 1.72 2.10 11.51
CA SER A 74 1.05 1.41 12.63
C SER A 74 0.71 2.33 13.80
N ASP A 75 1.56 3.32 14.09
CA ASP A 75 1.49 4.13 15.31
C ASP A 75 0.87 5.51 15.05
N TRP A 76 0.99 6.04 13.83
CA TRP A 76 0.45 7.35 13.49
C TRP A 76 -1.05 7.27 13.18
N ASP A 77 -1.75 8.39 13.39
CA ASP A 77 -3.15 8.47 13.03
C ASP A 77 -3.35 8.61 11.51
N ALA A 78 -4.59 8.44 11.04
CA ALA A 78 -4.90 8.56 9.63
C ALA A 78 -4.58 9.95 9.05
N ALA A 79 -4.64 11.01 9.85
CA ALA A 79 -4.33 12.37 9.39
C ALA A 79 -2.84 12.55 9.06
N SER A 80 -1.96 11.79 9.72
CA SER A 80 -0.51 11.93 9.60
C SER A 80 0.18 10.78 8.87
N ALA A 81 -0.43 9.60 8.77
CA ALA A 81 0.21 8.41 8.20
C ALA A 81 0.45 8.46 6.66
N PHE A 82 -0.11 9.44 5.95
CA PHE A 82 -0.06 9.45 4.49
C PHE A 82 1.36 9.46 3.88
N PRO A 83 2.38 10.17 4.40
CA PRO A 83 3.72 10.11 3.81
C PRO A 83 4.35 8.72 3.97
N ALA A 84 4.03 8.02 5.06
CA ALA A 84 4.50 6.66 5.29
C ALA A 84 3.87 5.67 4.31
N LEU A 85 2.57 5.82 4.02
CA LEU A 85 1.90 5.06 2.96
C LEU A 85 2.48 5.37 1.57
N ASP A 86 2.90 6.62 1.33
CA ASP A 86 3.55 7.03 0.08
C ASP A 86 4.93 6.38 -0.08
N LEU A 87 5.73 6.31 0.99
CA LEU A 87 6.99 5.55 0.99
C LEU A 87 6.74 4.05 0.82
N ALA A 88 5.78 3.48 1.56
CA ALA A 88 5.48 2.05 1.51
C ALA A 88 5.10 1.59 0.09
N ARG A 89 4.26 2.37 -0.63
CA ARG A 89 3.87 1.99 -1.99
C ARG A 89 5.02 2.02 -3.00
N ILE A 90 6.06 2.82 -2.76
CA ILE A 90 7.27 2.82 -3.60
C ILE A 90 8.21 1.69 -3.17
N ALA A 91 8.41 1.54 -1.86
CA ALA A 91 9.26 0.50 -1.28
C ALA A 91 8.83 -0.91 -1.69
N VAL A 92 7.53 -1.19 -1.74
CA VAL A 92 7.02 -2.52 -2.11
C VAL A 92 7.37 -2.93 -3.54
N LEU A 93 7.75 -2.00 -4.42
CA LEU A 93 8.20 -2.31 -5.78
C LEU A 93 9.70 -2.64 -5.86
N HIS A 94 10.46 -2.42 -4.80
CA HIS A 94 11.87 -2.78 -4.76
C HIS A 94 12.02 -4.31 -4.51
N PRO A 95 12.81 -5.05 -5.32
CA PRO A 95 12.94 -6.51 -5.20
C PRO A 95 13.40 -6.99 -3.82
N ASP A 96 14.42 -6.34 -3.23
CA ASP A 96 14.87 -6.65 -1.87
C ASP A 96 13.76 -6.46 -0.82
N ALA A 97 13.11 -5.29 -0.82
CA ALA A 97 12.03 -4.97 0.12
C ALA A 97 10.83 -5.91 0.00
N SER A 98 10.57 -6.48 -1.18
CA SER A 98 9.41 -7.35 -1.47
C SER A 98 9.73 -8.84 -1.56
N SER A 99 10.95 -9.23 -1.19
CA SER A 99 11.40 -10.61 -1.16
C SER A 99 10.62 -11.47 -0.16
N SER A 100 10.65 -12.80 -0.34
CA SER A 100 9.95 -13.75 0.54
C SER A 100 10.34 -13.60 2.01
N GLY A 101 11.61 -13.26 2.29
CA GLY A 101 12.10 -13.05 3.65
C GLY A 101 11.46 -11.85 4.37
N ARG A 102 10.84 -10.94 3.63
CA ARG A 102 10.14 -9.76 4.16
C ARG A 102 8.62 -9.92 4.16
N ARG A 103 8.08 -11.14 4.02
CA ARG A 103 6.63 -11.39 4.08
C ARG A 103 6.01 -10.87 5.37
N GLY A 104 6.59 -11.19 6.53
CA GLY A 104 6.05 -10.74 7.83
C GLY A 104 5.97 -9.21 7.96
N TYR A 105 6.96 -8.50 7.42
CA TYR A 105 6.93 -7.03 7.35
C TYR A 105 5.72 -6.52 6.54
N TRP A 106 5.41 -7.15 5.39
CA TRP A 106 4.27 -6.74 4.57
C TRP A 106 2.93 -7.19 5.13
N ASP A 107 2.87 -8.32 5.83
CA ASP A 107 1.68 -8.72 6.60
C ASP A 107 1.31 -7.61 7.59
N ASP A 108 2.28 -7.11 8.36
CA ASP A 108 2.09 -6.01 9.32
C ASP A 108 1.69 -4.70 8.63
N VAL A 109 2.47 -4.25 7.64
CA VAL A 109 2.24 -2.97 6.97
C VAL A 109 0.89 -2.92 6.25
N LEU A 110 0.51 -4.01 5.56
CA LEU A 110 -0.79 -4.06 4.89
C LEU A 110 -1.94 -4.13 5.90
N SER A 111 -1.79 -4.87 6.99
CA SER A 111 -2.79 -4.92 8.06
C SER A 111 -3.02 -3.54 8.68
N SER A 112 -1.94 -2.82 9.01
CA SER A 112 -2.00 -1.47 9.56
C SER A 112 -2.59 -0.46 8.55
N ALA A 113 -2.17 -0.51 7.28
CA ALA A 113 -2.70 0.36 6.24
C ALA A 113 -4.21 0.17 6.00
N MET A 114 -4.69 -1.08 5.99
CA MET A 114 -6.13 -1.37 5.93
C MET A 114 -6.84 -0.93 7.21
N GLY A 115 -6.22 -1.09 8.38
CA GLY A 115 -6.74 -0.56 9.64
C GLY A 115 -6.94 0.95 9.62
N LEU A 116 -6.00 1.69 9.04
CA LEU A 116 -6.16 3.14 8.82
C LEU A 116 -7.35 3.43 7.90
N CYS A 117 -7.51 2.70 6.80
CA CYS A 117 -8.64 2.87 5.88
C CYS A 117 -9.99 2.55 6.55
N GLU A 118 -10.05 1.50 7.37
CA GLU A 118 -11.24 1.10 8.11
C GLU A 118 -11.59 2.11 9.21
N SER A 119 -10.57 2.70 9.86
CA SER A 119 -10.76 3.70 10.92
C SER A 119 -11.43 4.98 10.45
N LEU A 120 -11.45 5.24 9.14
CA LEU A 120 -12.16 6.37 8.54
C LEU A 120 -13.69 6.23 8.66
N GLY A 121 -14.19 5.01 8.92
CA GLY A 121 -15.61 4.72 9.09
C GLY A 121 -16.46 4.88 7.82
N PRO A 122 -17.80 4.75 7.96
CA PRO A 122 -18.73 4.92 6.85
C PRO A 122 -18.63 6.33 6.24
N GLY A 123 -18.40 6.41 4.93
CA GLY A 123 -18.23 7.69 4.24
C GLY A 123 -16.82 8.30 4.37
N GLY A 124 -15.92 7.70 5.13
CA GLY A 124 -14.55 8.18 5.31
C GLY A 124 -13.77 8.34 4.00
N CYS A 125 -13.90 7.40 3.06
CA CYS A 125 -13.29 7.54 1.72
C CYS A 125 -13.93 8.64 0.84
N ARG A 126 -15.06 9.24 1.26
CA ARG A 126 -15.71 10.35 0.54
C ARG A 126 -15.15 11.71 0.98
N SER A 127 -14.77 11.85 2.26
CA SER A 127 -14.20 13.07 2.82
C SER A 127 -12.67 13.07 2.80
N GLU A 128 -12.05 11.91 3.03
CA GLU A 128 -10.59 11.75 3.03
C GLU A 128 -10.08 11.24 1.68
N VAL A 129 -8.91 11.75 1.28
CA VAL A 129 -8.30 11.42 -0.02
C VAL A 129 -6.99 10.65 0.15
N ALA A 130 -6.12 11.10 1.05
CA ALA A 130 -4.72 10.65 1.07
C ALA A 130 -4.57 9.19 1.51
N VAL A 131 -5.04 8.83 2.71
CA VAL A 131 -5.01 7.46 3.24
C VAL A 131 -5.71 6.45 2.33
N PRO A 132 -6.97 6.65 1.90
CA PRO A 132 -7.65 5.65 1.08
C PRO A 132 -6.95 5.48 -0.28
N MET A 133 -6.55 6.59 -0.92
CA MET A 133 -5.81 6.52 -2.18
C MET A 133 -4.49 5.75 -2.02
N LEU A 134 -3.65 6.11 -1.04
CA LEU A 134 -2.32 5.52 -0.89
C LEU A 134 -2.39 4.07 -0.40
N THR A 135 -3.35 3.72 0.45
CA THR A 135 -3.62 2.33 0.85
C THR A 135 -3.96 1.48 -0.36
N MET A 136 -4.87 1.95 -1.23
CA MET A 136 -5.23 1.20 -2.45
C MET A 136 -4.06 1.08 -3.43
N ARG A 137 -3.21 2.12 -3.55
CA ARG A 137 -2.00 2.07 -4.36
C ARG A 137 -0.96 1.09 -3.80
N LEU A 138 -0.79 1.05 -2.48
CA LEU A 138 0.07 0.10 -1.79
C LEU A 138 -0.39 -1.34 -2.03
N VAL A 139 -1.68 -1.63 -1.84
CA VAL A 139 -2.28 -2.94 -2.14
C VAL A 139 -2.04 -3.32 -3.60
N ALA A 140 -2.32 -2.41 -4.55
CA ALA A 140 -2.10 -2.66 -5.96
C ALA A 140 -0.63 -3.01 -6.28
N ASN A 141 0.31 -2.21 -5.76
CA ASN A 141 1.74 -2.43 -5.97
C ASN A 141 2.26 -3.71 -5.31
N SER A 142 1.64 -4.15 -4.20
CA SER A 142 2.05 -5.36 -3.47
C SER A 142 1.94 -6.62 -4.32
N TYR A 143 0.94 -6.70 -5.22
CA TYR A 143 0.85 -7.83 -6.16
C TYR A 143 1.98 -7.83 -7.21
N ARG A 144 2.54 -6.67 -7.58
CA ARG A 144 3.63 -6.56 -8.56
C ARG A 144 5.02 -6.74 -7.96
N GLY A 145 5.22 -6.33 -6.70
CA GLY A 145 6.53 -6.21 -6.06
C GLY A 145 7.38 -7.47 -6.13
N GLY A 146 7.09 -8.41 -5.23
CA GLY A 146 7.86 -9.64 -5.08
C GLY A 146 7.07 -10.71 -4.32
N PRO A 147 7.64 -11.91 -4.13
CA PRO A 147 6.93 -13.03 -3.53
C PRO A 147 6.47 -12.78 -2.08
N GLY A 148 7.19 -11.97 -1.31
CA GLY A 148 6.79 -11.62 0.06
C GLY A 148 5.56 -10.72 0.09
N SER A 149 5.61 -9.59 -0.64
CA SER A 149 4.49 -8.63 -0.67
C SER A 149 3.26 -9.18 -1.38
N SER A 150 3.43 -9.91 -2.49
CA SER A 150 2.29 -10.50 -3.22
C SER A 150 1.59 -11.60 -2.43
N SER A 151 2.33 -12.44 -1.69
CA SER A 151 1.73 -13.43 -0.78
C SER A 151 0.95 -12.77 0.35
N SER A 152 1.49 -11.68 0.91
CA SER A 152 0.83 -10.91 1.97
C SER A 152 -0.46 -10.25 1.45
N ALA A 153 -0.42 -9.65 0.25
CA ALA A 153 -1.59 -9.07 -0.39
C ALA A 153 -2.64 -10.13 -0.79
N GLY A 154 -2.22 -11.33 -1.18
CA GLY A 154 -3.11 -12.47 -1.41
C GLY A 154 -3.84 -12.90 -0.14
N ALA A 155 -3.12 -13.02 0.97
CA ALA A 155 -3.71 -13.35 2.28
C ALA A 155 -4.66 -12.26 2.79
N ALA A 156 -4.36 -11.00 2.49
CA ALA A 156 -5.16 -9.83 2.86
C ALA A 156 -6.30 -9.50 1.88
N ALA A 157 -6.51 -10.28 0.81
CA ALA A 157 -7.36 -9.90 -0.32
C ALA A 157 -8.80 -9.56 0.09
N GLU A 158 -9.42 -10.34 0.97
CA GLU A 158 -10.81 -10.07 1.43
C GLU A 158 -10.93 -8.71 2.13
N ARG A 159 -10.01 -8.43 3.05
CA ARG A 159 -9.96 -7.17 3.81
C ARG A 159 -9.67 -5.99 2.89
N ALA A 160 -8.72 -6.16 1.96
CA ALA A 160 -8.41 -5.17 0.95
C ALA A 160 -9.64 -4.84 0.09
N LEU A 161 -10.41 -5.85 -0.33
CA LEU A 161 -11.66 -5.66 -1.08
C LEU A 161 -12.75 -4.97 -0.24
N GLY A 162 -12.75 -5.14 1.08
CA GLY A 162 -13.56 -4.34 2.00
C GLY A 162 -13.25 -2.85 1.91
N CYS A 163 -11.97 -2.48 1.95
CA CYS A 163 -11.52 -1.10 1.75
C CYS A 163 -11.85 -0.56 0.35
N VAL A 164 -11.67 -1.38 -0.70
CA VAL A 164 -12.06 -1.02 -2.08
C VAL A 164 -13.56 -0.71 -2.16
N ALA A 165 -14.40 -1.51 -1.51
CA ALA A 165 -15.85 -1.30 -1.47
C ALA A 165 -16.19 0.09 -0.89
N LEU A 166 -15.63 0.42 0.27
CA LEU A 166 -15.85 1.72 0.93
C LEU A 166 -15.39 2.89 0.05
N CYS A 167 -14.28 2.72 -0.65
CA CYS A 167 -13.68 3.77 -1.45
C CYS A 167 -14.18 3.87 -2.90
N SER A 168 -14.99 2.90 -3.33
CA SER A 168 -15.59 2.88 -4.67
C SER A 168 -16.55 4.04 -4.93
N GLU A 169 -17.16 4.56 -3.87
CA GLU A 169 -18.14 5.67 -3.91
C GLU A 169 -17.50 7.04 -3.73
N SER A 170 -16.16 7.12 -3.62
CA SER A 170 -15.46 8.39 -3.49
C SER A 170 -15.70 9.27 -4.71
N SER A 171 -15.96 10.56 -4.52
CA SER A 171 -16.01 11.54 -5.61
C SER A 171 -14.63 11.85 -6.20
N ASN A 172 -13.56 11.49 -5.49
CA ASN A 172 -12.19 11.72 -5.93
C ASN A 172 -11.73 10.67 -6.97
N ARG A 173 -11.35 11.13 -8.17
CA ARG A 173 -10.89 10.26 -9.26
C ARG A 173 -9.67 9.40 -8.90
N ASN A 174 -8.77 9.92 -8.07
CA ASN A 174 -7.53 9.22 -7.73
C ASN A 174 -7.78 8.09 -6.72
N VAL A 175 -8.73 8.29 -5.79
CA VAL A 175 -9.20 7.23 -4.89
C VAL A 175 -9.85 6.11 -5.69
N ARG A 176 -10.78 6.45 -6.60
CA ARG A 176 -11.44 5.46 -7.48
C ARG A 176 -10.45 4.73 -8.38
N LEU A 177 -9.46 5.41 -8.94
CA LEU A 177 -8.41 4.78 -9.74
C LEU A 177 -7.58 3.80 -8.90
N GLY A 178 -7.18 4.19 -7.69
CA GLY A 178 -6.50 3.31 -6.74
C GLY A 178 -7.32 2.05 -6.45
N ALA A 179 -8.59 2.24 -6.06
CA ALA A 179 -9.53 1.16 -5.75
C ALA A 179 -9.75 0.20 -6.93
N ALA A 180 -9.99 0.73 -8.13
CA ALA A 180 -10.16 -0.06 -9.35
C ALA A 180 -8.90 -0.89 -9.67
N THR A 181 -7.72 -0.30 -9.48
CA THR A 181 -6.44 -0.98 -9.75
C THR A 181 -6.17 -2.09 -8.73
N ALA A 182 -6.47 -1.85 -7.44
CA ALA A 182 -6.37 -2.87 -6.39
C ALA A 182 -7.32 -4.05 -6.69
N LEU A 183 -8.57 -3.77 -7.07
CA LEU A 183 -9.54 -4.79 -7.48
C LEU A 183 -9.05 -5.60 -8.68
N LEU A 184 -8.56 -4.93 -9.73
CA LEU A 184 -8.04 -5.59 -10.93
C LEU A 184 -6.86 -6.53 -10.59
N ASN A 185 -5.92 -6.07 -9.76
CA ASN A 185 -4.77 -6.87 -9.40
C ASN A 185 -5.15 -8.04 -8.48
N ALA A 186 -6.03 -7.81 -7.49
CA ALA A 186 -6.53 -8.87 -6.61
C ALA A 186 -7.23 -9.97 -7.41
N THR A 187 -8.16 -9.60 -8.29
CA THR A 187 -8.88 -10.57 -9.15
C THR A 187 -7.95 -11.30 -10.10
N SER A 188 -6.95 -10.61 -10.68
CA SER A 188 -5.93 -11.24 -11.53
C SER A 188 -5.05 -12.22 -10.75
N HIS A 189 -4.68 -11.88 -9.52
CA HIS A 189 -3.93 -12.75 -8.63
C HIS A 189 -4.74 -14.02 -8.31
N MET A 190 -6.00 -13.86 -7.93
CA MET A 190 -6.90 -14.97 -7.61
C MET A 190 -7.14 -15.90 -8.81
N ALA A 191 -7.32 -15.35 -10.02
CA ALA A 191 -7.47 -16.15 -11.23
C ALA A 191 -6.19 -16.94 -11.57
N SER A 192 -5.03 -16.40 -11.23
CA SER A 192 -3.73 -17.06 -11.44
C SER A 192 -3.45 -18.14 -10.37
N SER A 193 -3.88 -17.89 -9.13
CA SER A 193 -3.72 -18.80 -7.99
C SER A 193 -4.80 -19.90 -7.92
N GLY A 194 -5.97 -19.70 -8.55
CA GLY A 194 -7.09 -20.65 -8.54
C GLY A 194 -6.86 -21.96 -9.31
N GLN A 195 -5.69 -22.16 -9.91
CA GLN A 195 -5.31 -23.41 -10.57
C GLN A 195 -4.86 -24.52 -9.59
N THR A 196 -4.78 -24.23 -8.28
CA THR A 196 -4.25 -25.16 -7.25
C THR A 196 -5.25 -25.53 -6.12
N GLY A 197 -6.55 -25.48 -6.38
CA GLY A 197 -7.59 -25.90 -5.42
C GLY A 197 -8.04 -24.76 -4.48
N GLY A 198 -9.31 -24.39 -4.54
CA GLY A 198 -9.85 -23.21 -3.85
C GLY A 198 -10.05 -23.42 -2.35
N THR A 199 -9.55 -22.50 -1.54
CA THR A 199 -9.87 -22.40 -0.10
C THR A 199 -11.15 -21.57 0.11
N ALA A 200 -11.80 -21.71 1.28
CA ALA A 200 -12.98 -20.91 1.63
C ALA A 200 -12.69 -19.39 1.59
N ALA A 201 -11.49 -18.96 2.01
CA ALA A 201 -11.06 -17.56 1.95
C ALA A 201 -10.94 -17.05 0.50
N ALA A 202 -10.45 -17.89 -0.42
CA ALA A 202 -10.38 -17.54 -1.84
C ALA A 202 -11.78 -17.36 -2.45
N ALA A 203 -12.75 -18.20 -2.06
CA ALA A 203 -14.15 -18.06 -2.49
C ALA A 203 -14.80 -16.79 -1.93
N ALA A 204 -14.56 -16.46 -0.65
CA ALA A 204 -15.08 -15.24 -0.01
C ALA A 204 -14.54 -13.97 -0.70
N ALA A 205 -13.23 -13.92 -0.94
CA ALA A 205 -12.62 -12.82 -1.69
C ALA A 205 -13.17 -12.71 -3.13
N ALA A 206 -13.49 -13.83 -3.78
CA ALA A 206 -14.02 -13.83 -5.15
C ALA A 206 -15.44 -13.26 -5.19
N GLY A 207 -16.30 -13.70 -4.27
CA GLY A 207 -17.65 -13.16 -4.09
C GLY A 207 -17.63 -11.67 -3.84
N ARG A 208 -16.79 -11.22 -2.89
CA ARG A 208 -16.64 -9.79 -2.57
C ARG A 208 -16.12 -8.99 -3.76
N ALA A 209 -15.18 -9.52 -4.54
CA ALA A 209 -14.68 -8.83 -5.74
C ALA A 209 -15.79 -8.60 -6.78
N VAL A 210 -16.67 -9.58 -6.99
CA VAL A 210 -17.84 -9.46 -7.90
C VAL A 210 -18.81 -8.38 -7.40
N GLU A 211 -19.12 -8.38 -6.11
CA GLU A 211 -20.01 -7.37 -5.50
C GLU A 211 -19.46 -5.95 -5.66
N VAL A 212 -18.17 -5.78 -5.37
CA VAL A 212 -17.48 -4.49 -5.47
C VAL A 212 -17.41 -4.01 -6.91
N ALA A 213 -17.07 -4.90 -7.86
CA ALA A 213 -17.07 -4.56 -9.28
C ALA A 213 -18.46 -4.11 -9.75
N ALA A 214 -19.51 -4.83 -9.36
CA ALA A 214 -20.88 -4.47 -9.68
C ALA A 214 -21.28 -3.12 -9.08
N SER A 215 -20.85 -2.81 -7.86
CA SER A 215 -21.08 -1.50 -7.22
C SER A 215 -20.40 -0.36 -7.98
N MET A 216 -19.12 -0.53 -8.34
CA MET A 216 -18.34 0.45 -9.10
C MET A 216 -18.96 0.76 -10.47
N LEU A 217 -19.53 -0.25 -11.14
CA LEU A 217 -20.22 -0.07 -12.42
C LEU A 217 -21.56 0.68 -12.29
N ARG A 218 -22.22 0.60 -11.12
CA ARG A 218 -23.45 1.35 -10.84
C ARG A 218 -23.17 2.80 -10.46
N SER A 219 -22.10 3.07 -9.72
CA SER A 219 -21.72 4.42 -9.27
C SER A 219 -20.97 5.25 -10.31
N GLY A 220 -20.46 4.61 -11.38
CA GLY A 220 -19.79 5.28 -12.50
C GLY A 220 -20.72 5.91 -13.55
N ARG A 221 -22.03 6.02 -13.26
CA ARG A 221 -23.01 6.77 -14.07
C ARG A 221 -23.31 8.11 -13.42
#